data_AF-A0A7X7IBS2-F1
#
_entry.id   AF-A0A7X7IBS2-F1
#
_cell.length_a   1.000
_cell.length_b   1.000
_cell.length_c   1.000
_cell.angle_alpha   90.00
_cell.angle_beta   90.00
_cell.angle_gamma   90.00
#
_symmetry.space_group_name_H-M   'P 1'
#
loop_
_entity.id
_entity.type
_entity.pdbx_description
1 polymer ?
#
loop_
_entity_poly.entity_id
_entity_poly.type
_entity_poly.pdbx_seq_one_letter_code
_entity_poly.pdbx_strand_id
1 'polypeptide(L)'
;METPPLDQEPLRVREAGSGKGVINALDKYVVWLSKIFYWVAGLGLIGMLVLVVADIIGIKVFSRPVPGGIEIVTFLAVVAAGFAMAYTAFMHGHVAVDFVVDKLPKRPKLVVSLITVLFSVGLMAVLSYYTFKYAGKLKTTGEVSMTQKIPFYPFVYGLAVCWVLTTLILIREFVRTIARAVKTWTP
;
A
#
# COMPACT_ATOMS: atom_id res chain seq x y z
N MET A 1 18.13 -31.70 -18.70
CA MET A 1 17.06 -30.88 -18.07
C MET A 1 17.49 -30.66 -16.63
N GLU A 2 18.40 -29.71 -16.44
CA GLU A 2 19.00 -29.39 -15.15
C GLU A 2 18.06 -28.42 -14.41
N THR A 3 17.62 -28.85 -13.23
CA THR A 3 16.90 -28.01 -12.27
C THR A 3 17.87 -26.97 -11.69
N PRO A 4 17.49 -25.68 -11.56
CA PRO A 4 18.32 -24.68 -10.91
C PRO A 4 18.62 -25.03 -9.44
N PRO A 5 19.78 -24.63 -8.89
CA PRO A 5 20.23 -25.00 -7.55
C PRO A 5 19.41 -24.38 -6.41
N LEU A 6 19.32 -25.13 -5.30
CA LEU A 6 18.57 -24.82 -4.07
C LEU A 6 19.35 -23.95 -3.07
N ASP A 7 20.14 -22.98 -3.54
CA ASP A 7 21.05 -22.17 -2.71
C ASP A 7 20.59 -20.73 -2.44
N GLN A 8 19.33 -20.38 -2.74
CA GLN A 8 18.73 -19.14 -2.24
C GLN A 8 18.17 -19.33 -0.82
N GLU A 9 19.07 -19.48 0.16
CA GLU A 9 18.73 -19.22 1.56
C GLU A 9 18.14 -17.79 1.64
N PRO A 10 16.98 -17.58 2.26
CA PRO A 10 16.38 -16.27 2.35
C PRO A 10 17.33 -15.36 3.11
N LEU A 11 17.84 -14.33 2.43
CA LEU A 11 18.73 -13.30 2.95
C LEU A 11 18.35 -12.96 4.39
N ARG A 12 19.12 -13.52 5.33
CA ARG A 12 19.01 -13.22 6.76
C ARG A 12 19.08 -11.72 6.88
N VAL A 13 17.97 -11.16 7.36
CA VAL A 13 17.80 -9.79 7.76
C VAL A 13 18.97 -9.44 8.66
N ARG A 14 19.99 -8.82 8.06
CA ARG A 14 21.20 -8.41 8.75
C ARG A 14 20.79 -7.30 9.70
N GLU A 15 20.51 -7.69 10.94
CA GLU A 15 20.18 -6.82 12.06
C GLU A 15 21.36 -5.90 12.37
N ALA A 16 21.47 -4.81 11.62
CA ALA A 16 22.32 -3.68 12.00
C ALA A 16 21.51 -2.81 12.98
N GLY A 17 21.57 -3.15 14.26
CA GLY A 17 20.91 -2.42 15.34
C GLY A 17 21.37 -0.96 15.44
N SER A 18 20.39 -0.06 15.65
CA SER A 18 20.60 1.28 16.23
C SER A 18 19.24 1.91 16.61
N GLY A 19 18.74 1.60 17.82
CA GLY A 19 17.48 2.13 18.40
C GLY A 19 16.57 1.05 19.02
N LYS A 20 17.10 0.30 20.00
CA LYS A 20 16.90 -1.16 20.19
C LYS A 20 15.55 -1.66 20.73
N GLY A 21 14.53 -0.83 20.93
CA GLY A 21 13.22 -1.28 21.45
C GLY A 21 12.04 -0.76 20.63
N VAL A 22 11.91 0.56 20.57
CA VAL A 22 10.76 1.23 19.92
C VAL A 22 10.76 1.01 18.41
N ILE A 23 11.92 1.08 17.74
CA ILE A 23 12.00 0.87 16.29
C ILE A 23 11.66 -0.59 15.95
N ASN A 24 12.12 -1.55 16.74
CA ASN A 24 11.80 -2.96 16.52
C ASN A 24 10.31 -3.27 16.76
N ALA A 25 9.70 -2.64 17.77
CA ALA A 25 8.27 -2.75 18.02
C ALA A 25 7.47 -2.15 16.84
N LEU A 26 7.79 -0.92 16.42
CA LEU A 26 7.16 -0.26 15.28
C LEU A 26 7.30 -1.09 14.00
N ASP A 27 8.48 -1.65 13.75
CA ASP A 27 8.73 -2.52 12.61
C ASP A 27 7.83 -3.75 12.62
N LYS A 28 7.69 -4.39 13.79
CA LYS A 28 6.81 -5.55 13.97
C LYS A 28 5.34 -5.19 13.74
N TYR A 29 4.89 -4.05 14.28
CA TYR A 29 3.53 -3.56 14.08
C TYR A 29 3.24 -3.24 12.60
N VAL A 30 4.16 -2.54 11.94
CA VAL A 30 4.04 -2.21 10.51
C VAL A 30 3.99 -3.47 9.66
N VAL A 31 4.90 -4.43 9.87
CA VAL A 31 4.91 -5.70 9.12
C VAL A 31 3.63 -6.50 9.34
N TRP A 32 3.16 -6.57 10.58
CA TRP A 32 1.91 -7.25 10.91
C TRP A 32 0.71 -6.61 10.19
N LEU A 33 0.62 -5.28 10.22
CA LEU A 33 -0.47 -4.54 9.59
C LEU A 33 -0.41 -4.63 8.05
N SER A 34 0.78 -4.53 7.46
CA SER A 34 1.01 -4.76 6.04
C SER A 34 0.58 -6.16 5.61
N LYS A 35 0.81 -7.19 6.44
CA LYS A 35 0.38 -8.56 6.15
C LYS A 35 -1.14 -8.70 6.13
N ILE A 36 -1.84 -8.04 7.05
CA ILE A 36 -3.31 -8.00 7.05
C ILE A 36 -3.80 -7.36 5.75
N PHE A 37 -3.20 -6.24 5.36
CA PHE A 37 -3.59 -5.51 4.15
C PHE A 37 -3.37 -6.33 2.89
N TYR A 38 -2.26 -7.08 2.83
CA TYR A 38 -2.00 -8.04 1.77
C TYR A 38 -3.10 -9.10 1.63
N TRP A 39 -3.51 -9.72 2.75
CA TRP A 39 -4.59 -10.71 2.75
C TRP A 39 -5.94 -10.11 2.38
N VAL A 40 -6.26 -8.91 2.89
CA VAL A 40 -7.50 -8.19 2.56
C VAL A 40 -7.53 -7.82 1.07
N ALA A 41 -6.41 -7.34 0.53
CA ALA A 41 -6.29 -7.04 -0.90
C ALA A 41 -6.46 -8.29 -1.77
N GLY A 42 -5.81 -9.40 -1.39
CA GLY A 42 -5.90 -10.67 -2.10
C GLY A 42 -7.32 -11.25 -2.07
N LEU A 43 -7.98 -11.23 -0.91
CA LEU A 43 -9.36 -11.70 -0.77
C LEU A 43 -10.33 -10.81 -1.56
N GLY A 44 -10.12 -9.49 -1.54
CA GLY A 44 -10.90 -8.54 -2.34
C GLY A 44 -10.76 -8.81 -3.84
N LEU A 45 -9.53 -9.09 -4.31
CA LEU A 45 -9.25 -9.42 -5.70
C LEU A 45 -9.90 -10.74 -6.13
N ILE A 46 -9.80 -11.79 -5.31
CA ILE A 46 -10.45 -13.09 -5.58
C ILE A 46 -11.96 -12.91 -5.59
N GLY A 47 -12.53 -12.20 -4.62
CA GLY A 47 -13.96 -11.91 -4.58
C GLY A 47 -14.44 -11.15 -5.81
N MET A 48 -13.67 -10.16 -6.26
CA MET A 48 -13.94 -9.41 -7.48
C MET A 48 -13.96 -10.34 -8.70
N LEU A 49 -12.97 -11.23 -8.82
CA LEU A 49 -12.88 -12.19 -9.94
C LEU A 49 -14.07 -13.15 -9.95
N VAL A 50 -14.40 -13.73 -8.79
CA VAL A 50 -15.56 -14.64 -8.66
C VAL A 50 -16.85 -13.94 -9.06
N LEU A 51 -17.04 -12.69 -8.65
CA LEU A 51 -18.25 -11.93 -8.97
C LEU A 51 -18.34 -11.62 -10.47
N VAL A 52 -17.24 -11.21 -11.10
CA VAL A 52 -17.20 -10.98 -12.56
C VAL A 52 -17.49 -12.27 -13.33
N VAL A 53 -16.90 -13.40 -12.91
CA VAL A 53 -17.17 -14.70 -13.55
C VAL A 53 -18.64 -15.10 -13.38
N ALA A 54 -19.20 -14.93 -12.17
CA ALA A 54 -20.62 -15.20 -11.91
C ALA A 54 -21.53 -14.32 -12.77
N ASP A 55 -21.20 -13.04 -12.95
CA ASP A 55 -21.95 -12.12 -13.80
C ASP A 55 -21.93 -12.54 -15.28
N ILE A 56 -20.76 -12.91 -15.81
CA ILE A 56 -20.63 -13.42 -17.18
C ILE A 56 -21.45 -14.70 -17.38
N ILE A 57 -21.42 -15.62 -16.42
CA ILE A 57 -22.22 -16.86 -16.46
C ILE A 57 -23.72 -16.54 -16.39
N GLY A 58 -24.13 -15.62 -15.51
CA GLY A 58 -25.52 -15.16 -15.37
C GLY A 58 -26.08 -14.59 -16.66
N ILE A 59 -25.30 -13.75 -17.34
CA ILE A 59 -25.68 -13.17 -18.64
C ILE A 59 -25.76 -14.25 -19.72
N LYS A 60 -24.76 -15.13 -19.83
CA LYS A 60 -24.68 -16.09 -20.94
C LYS A 60 -25.59 -17.30 -20.81
N VAL A 61 -25.84 -17.78 -19.59
CA VAL A 61 -26.62 -19.00 -19.34
C VAL A 61 -28.06 -18.69 -18.95
N PHE A 62 -28.26 -17.63 -18.15
CA PHE A 62 -29.57 -17.32 -17.56
C PHE A 62 -30.20 -16.05 -18.15
N SER A 63 -29.52 -15.34 -19.06
CA SER A 63 -29.92 -14.03 -19.60
C SER A 63 -30.30 -13.02 -18.51
N ARG A 64 -29.72 -13.16 -17.32
CA ARG A 64 -29.98 -12.33 -16.15
C ARG A 64 -28.64 -11.92 -15.53
N PRO A 65 -28.21 -10.66 -15.68
CA PRO A 65 -27.00 -10.16 -15.03
C PRO A 65 -27.16 -10.13 -13.51
N VAL A 66 -26.03 -10.11 -12.79
CA VAL A 66 -26.01 -9.93 -11.34
C VAL A 66 -26.44 -8.49 -11.01
N PRO A 67 -27.56 -8.28 -10.30
CA PRO A 67 -28.02 -6.95 -9.95
C PRO A 67 -26.98 -6.22 -9.10
N GLY A 68 -26.53 -5.05 -9.54
CA GLY A 68 -25.51 -4.26 -8.83
C GLY A 68 -24.09 -4.83 -8.87
N GLY A 69 -23.82 -5.84 -9.73
CA GLY A 69 -22.50 -6.47 -9.83
C GLY A 69 -21.37 -5.47 -10.09
N ILE A 70 -21.58 -4.51 -11.00
CA ILE A 70 -20.60 -3.46 -11.33
C ILE A 70 -20.25 -2.60 -10.10
N GLU A 71 -21.23 -2.25 -9.26
CA GLU A 71 -21.00 -1.42 -8.08
C GLU A 71 -20.18 -2.20 -7.05
N ILE A 72 -20.52 -3.47 -6.80
CA ILE A 72 -19.78 -4.34 -5.88
C ILE A 72 -18.35 -4.57 -6.40
N VAL A 73 -18.18 -4.80 -7.70
CA VAL A 73 -16.86 -4.93 -8.35
C VAL A 73 -16.04 -3.66 -8.17
N THR A 74 -16.66 -2.48 -8.32
CA THR A 74 -15.98 -1.19 -8.13
C THR A 74 -15.50 -1.02 -6.68
N PHE A 75 -16.34 -1.38 -5.71
CA PHE A 75 -15.97 -1.35 -4.29
C PHE A 75 -14.85 -2.34 -3.95
N LEU A 76 -14.94 -3.57 -4.47
CA LEU A 76 -13.88 -4.57 -4.30
C LEU A 76 -12.59 -4.14 -4.98
N ALA A 77 -12.66 -3.45 -6.12
CA ALA A 77 -11.49 -2.89 -6.78
C ALA A 77 -10.83 -1.78 -5.94
N VAL A 78 -11.60 -0.91 -5.29
CA VAL A 78 -11.05 0.11 -4.36
C VAL A 78 -10.33 -0.55 -3.18
N VAL A 79 -10.91 -1.61 -2.61
CA VAL A 79 -10.28 -2.38 -1.53
C VAL A 79 -9.03 -3.10 -2.03
N ALA A 80 -9.13 -3.87 -3.12
CA ALA A 80 -8.01 -4.62 -3.66
C ALA A 80 -6.85 -3.69 -4.04
N ALA A 81 -7.11 -2.64 -4.82
CA ALA A 81 -6.09 -1.71 -5.26
C ALA A 81 -5.53 -0.86 -4.12
N GLY A 82 -6.38 -0.30 -3.25
CA GLY A 82 -5.96 0.56 -2.14
C GLY A 82 -5.06 -0.17 -1.16
N PHE A 83 -5.47 -1.37 -0.74
CA PHE A 83 -4.72 -2.17 0.22
C PHE A 83 -3.47 -2.80 -0.42
N ALA A 84 -3.54 -3.21 -1.69
CA ALA A 84 -2.36 -3.65 -2.43
C ALA A 84 -1.34 -2.51 -2.58
N MET A 85 -1.77 -1.29 -2.90
CA MET A 85 -0.88 -0.12 -3.01
C MET A 85 -0.16 0.19 -1.71
N ALA A 86 -0.84 0.12 -0.56
CA ALA A 86 -0.19 0.31 0.73
C ALA A 86 0.88 -0.77 1.02
N TYR A 87 0.60 -2.02 0.63
CA TYR A 87 1.56 -3.10 0.76
C TYR A 87 2.74 -2.98 -0.23
N THR A 88 2.49 -2.60 -1.48
CA THR A 88 3.56 -2.42 -2.45
C THR A 88 4.41 -1.20 -2.15
N ALA A 89 3.85 -0.13 -1.58
CA ALA A 89 4.61 1.00 -1.07
C ALA A 89 5.56 0.60 0.08
N PHE A 90 5.20 -0.41 0.88
CA PHE A 90 6.12 -1.00 1.86
C PHE A 90 7.28 -1.77 1.22
N MET A 91 7.01 -2.50 0.13
CA MET A 91 8.01 -3.33 -0.54
C MET A 91 8.88 -2.58 -1.54
N HIS A 92 8.34 -1.53 -2.18
CA HIS A 92 8.92 -0.84 -3.35
C HIS A 92 8.85 0.70 -3.25
N GLY A 93 8.78 1.26 -2.04
CA GLY A 93 8.40 2.66 -1.76
C GLY A 93 9.04 3.74 -2.65
N HIS A 94 10.24 3.52 -3.19
CA HIS A 94 10.94 4.48 -4.04
C HIS A 94 11.73 3.87 -5.21
N VAL A 95 11.38 2.66 -5.66
CA VAL A 95 12.21 1.90 -6.63
C VAL A 95 12.45 2.67 -7.94
N ALA A 96 11.49 3.46 -8.41
CA ALA A 96 11.65 4.27 -9.62
C ALA A 96 12.72 5.37 -9.46
N VAL A 97 12.85 5.96 -8.28
CA VAL A 97 13.88 6.97 -8.00
C VAL A 97 15.20 6.30 -7.66
N ASP A 98 15.17 5.17 -6.95
CA ASP A 98 16.35 4.38 -6.63
C ASP A 98 17.12 3.94 -7.89
N PHE A 99 16.42 3.59 -8.99
CA PHE A 99 17.08 3.21 -10.25
C PHE A 99 17.92 4.34 -10.88
N VAL A 100 17.44 5.59 -10.81
CA VAL A 100 18.18 6.77 -11.28
C VAL A 100 19.31 7.10 -10.31
N VAL A 101 19.04 6.97 -9.01
CA VAL A 101 19.96 7.27 -7.91
C VAL A 101 21.09 6.24 -7.78
N ASP A 102 20.89 5.01 -8.23
CA ASP A 102 21.90 3.94 -8.23
C ASP A 102 23.12 4.24 -9.09
N LYS A 103 23.00 5.16 -10.06
CA LYS A 103 24.13 5.64 -10.87
C LYS A 103 24.98 6.71 -10.18
N LEU A 104 24.57 7.21 -9.01
CA LEU A 104 25.25 8.30 -8.30
C LEU A 104 26.25 7.81 -7.24
N PRO A 105 27.32 8.56 -6.94
CA PRO A 105 28.24 8.25 -5.86
C PRO A 105 27.57 8.36 -4.48
N LYS A 106 28.19 7.74 -3.46
CA LYS A 106 27.58 7.47 -2.13
C LYS A 106 26.94 8.69 -1.44
N ARG A 107 27.50 9.89 -1.57
CA ARG A 107 27.03 11.12 -0.90
C ARG A 107 25.79 11.74 -1.56
N PRO A 108 25.80 12.10 -2.86
CA PRO A 108 24.60 12.63 -3.51
C PRO A 108 23.46 11.61 -3.58
N LYS A 109 23.76 10.32 -3.68
CA LYS A 109 22.77 9.24 -3.57
C LYS A 109 21.93 9.36 -2.29
N LEU A 110 22.59 9.64 -1.17
CA LEU A 110 21.95 9.73 0.13
C LEU A 110 21.08 10.99 0.27
N VAL A 111 21.53 12.12 -0.29
CA VAL A 111 20.77 13.38 -0.31
C VAL A 111 19.50 13.24 -1.14
N VAL A 112 19.61 12.70 -2.36
CA VAL A 112 18.44 12.50 -3.23
C VAL A 112 17.44 11.56 -2.58
N SER A 113 17.89 10.43 -2.03
CA SER A 113 17.02 9.50 -1.29
C SER A 113 16.29 10.17 -0.13
N LEU A 114 16.97 11.05 0.64
CA LEU A 114 16.35 11.79 1.73
C LEU A 114 15.22 12.71 1.24
N ILE A 115 15.48 13.45 0.16
CA ILE A 115 14.52 14.37 -0.45
C ILE A 115 13.32 13.59 -0.97
N THR A 116 13.55 12.49 -1.69
CA THR A 116 12.47 11.66 -2.24
C THR A 116 11.56 11.13 -1.16
N VAL A 117 12.12 10.53 -0.10
CA VAL A 117 11.33 10.02 1.01
C VAL A 117 10.55 11.15 1.69
N LEU A 118 11.14 12.32 1.88
CA LEU A 118 10.47 13.48 2.47
C LEU A 118 9.26 13.93 1.63
N PHE A 119 9.42 14.03 0.30
CA PHE A 119 8.33 14.35 -0.61
C PHE A 119 7.23 13.30 -0.59
N SER A 120 7.58 12.01 -0.57
CA SER A 120 6.61 10.92 -0.49
C SER A 120 5.81 10.95 0.81
N VAL A 121 6.48 11.19 1.96
CA VAL A 121 5.78 11.37 3.25
C VAL A 121 4.78 12.53 3.17
N GLY A 122 5.21 13.67 2.64
CA GLY A 122 4.36 14.85 2.49
C GLY A 122 3.14 14.58 1.60
N LEU A 123 3.36 13.97 0.42
CA LEU A 123 2.29 13.66 -0.52
C LEU A 123 1.28 12.68 0.08
N MET A 124 1.75 11.61 0.72
CA MET A 124 0.86 10.61 1.33
C MET A 124 0.09 11.17 2.52
N ALA A 125 0.69 12.05 3.31
CA ALA A 125 0.00 12.74 4.42
C ALA A 125 -1.12 13.65 3.89
N VAL A 126 -0.86 14.41 2.82
CA VAL A 126 -1.88 15.25 2.17
C VAL A 126 -3.01 14.38 1.60
N LEU A 127 -2.68 13.31 0.87
CA LEU A 127 -3.67 12.37 0.32
C LEU A 127 -4.55 11.79 1.43
N SER A 128 -3.95 11.36 2.54
CA SER A 128 -4.68 10.83 3.69
C SER A 128 -5.67 11.87 4.24
N TYR A 129 -5.21 13.09 4.51
CA TYR A 129 -6.05 14.15 5.07
C TYR A 129 -7.23 14.51 4.16
N TYR A 130 -6.99 14.71 2.86
CA TYR A 130 -8.06 15.05 1.92
C TYR A 130 -9.02 13.87 1.69
N THR A 131 -8.52 12.64 1.71
CA THR A 131 -9.38 11.45 1.58
C THR A 131 -10.29 11.28 2.80
N PHE A 132 -9.80 11.53 4.02
CA PHE A 132 -10.65 11.57 5.22
C PHE A 132 -11.72 12.65 5.15
N LYS A 133 -11.34 13.87 4.73
CA LYS A 133 -12.29 14.96 4.55
C LYS A 133 -13.34 14.64 3.50
N TYR A 134 -12.94 14.00 2.40
CA TYR A 134 -13.83 13.55 1.35
C TYR A 134 -14.79 12.46 1.84
N ALA A 135 -14.29 11.44 2.56
CA ALA A 135 -15.12 10.41 3.18
C ALA A 135 -16.15 11.01 4.18
N GLY A 136 -15.75 12.04 4.93
CA GLY A 136 -16.65 12.81 5.78
C GLY A 136 -17.76 13.52 5.00
N LYS A 137 -17.41 14.16 3.88
CA LYS A 137 -18.41 14.78 2.99
C LYS A 137 -19.40 13.76 2.45
N LEU A 138 -18.92 12.62 1.93
CA LEU A 138 -19.75 11.51 1.44
C LEU A 138 -20.74 11.01 2.50
N LYS A 139 -20.29 10.94 3.77
CA LYS A 139 -21.16 10.58 4.90
C LYS A 139 -22.26 11.63 5.14
N THR A 140 -21.92 12.92 5.06
CA THR A 140 -22.89 14.01 5.29
C THR A 140 -23.85 14.22 4.15
N THR A 141 -23.43 14.00 2.90
CA THR A 141 -24.28 14.14 1.72
C THR A 141 -25.17 12.92 1.50
N GLY A 142 -24.89 11.80 2.19
CA GLY A 142 -25.64 10.56 2.02
C GLY A 142 -25.45 9.98 0.63
N GLU A 143 -24.30 10.20 -0.01
CA GLU A 143 -24.06 9.72 -1.36
C GLU A 143 -24.00 8.19 -1.38
N VAL A 144 -24.89 7.63 -2.20
CA VAL A 144 -25.10 6.21 -2.39
C VAL A 144 -25.01 5.85 -3.86
N SER A 145 -24.70 4.59 -4.15
CA SER A 145 -24.65 4.09 -5.52
C SER A 145 -25.99 4.27 -6.23
N MET A 146 -25.94 4.56 -7.54
CA MET A 146 -27.15 4.92 -8.31
C MET A 146 -28.13 3.76 -8.42
N THR A 147 -27.64 2.52 -8.38
CA THR A 147 -28.44 1.32 -8.63
C THR A 147 -28.87 0.64 -7.33
N GLN A 148 -27.91 0.22 -6.49
CA GLN A 148 -28.20 -0.51 -5.24
C GLN A 148 -28.31 0.39 -4.00
N LYS A 149 -28.08 1.69 -4.12
CA LYS A 149 -28.04 2.64 -2.99
C LYS A 149 -27.04 2.21 -1.90
N ILE A 150 -25.90 1.65 -2.31
CA ILE A 150 -24.81 1.28 -1.41
C ILE A 150 -24.05 2.55 -1.01
N PRO A 151 -23.85 2.82 0.30
CA PRO A 151 -23.10 3.98 0.73
C PRO A 151 -21.62 3.88 0.34
N PHE A 152 -21.06 4.94 -0.25
CA PHE A 152 -19.65 4.99 -0.66
C PHE A 152 -18.69 5.25 0.50
N TYR A 153 -19.14 5.93 1.56
CA TYR A 153 -18.29 6.38 2.66
C TYR A 153 -17.39 5.30 3.30
N PRO A 154 -17.83 4.06 3.59
CA PRO A 154 -16.98 3.10 4.30
C PRO A 154 -15.76 2.66 3.47
N PHE A 155 -15.91 2.56 2.16
CA PHE A 155 -14.81 2.18 1.26
C PHE A 155 -13.78 3.30 1.14
N VAL A 156 -14.23 4.55 1.08
CA VAL A 156 -13.34 5.72 1.05
C VAL A 156 -12.62 5.90 2.39
N TYR A 157 -13.25 5.60 3.52
CA TYR A 157 -12.56 5.53 4.82
C TYR A 157 -11.50 4.43 4.84
N GLY A 158 -11.80 3.24 4.31
CA GLY A 158 -10.81 2.16 4.18
C GLY A 158 -9.59 2.60 3.37
N LEU A 159 -9.81 3.32 2.26
CA LEU A 159 -8.74 3.90 1.46
C LEU A 159 -7.96 4.98 2.23
N ALA A 160 -8.63 5.83 3.00
CA ALA A 160 -7.99 6.84 3.85
C ALA A 160 -7.03 6.22 4.88
N VAL A 161 -7.44 5.09 5.48
CA VAL A 161 -6.61 4.31 6.42
C VAL A 161 -5.39 3.72 5.70
N CYS A 162 -5.52 3.29 4.43
CA CYS A 162 -4.38 2.85 3.63
C CYS A 162 -3.34 3.95 3.46
N TRP A 163 -3.75 5.17 3.16
CA TRP A 163 -2.83 6.31 3.05
C TRP A 163 -2.12 6.64 4.37
N VAL A 164 -2.82 6.50 5.52
CA VAL A 164 -2.18 6.67 6.85
C VAL A 164 -1.09 5.62 7.04
N LEU A 165 -1.40 4.36 6.75
CA LEU A 165 -0.44 3.28 6.92
C LEU A 165 0.80 3.48 6.05
N THR A 166 0.61 3.82 4.77
CA THR A 166 1.71 4.16 3.86
C THR A 166 2.54 5.34 4.40
N THR A 167 1.90 6.36 4.96
CA THR A 167 2.61 7.49 5.58
C THR A 167 3.47 7.02 6.76
N LEU A 168 2.97 6.15 7.64
CA LEU A 168 3.74 5.61 8.76
C LEU A 168 4.95 4.79 8.29
N ILE A 169 4.78 4.01 7.22
CA ILE A 169 5.85 3.24 6.59
C ILE A 169 6.96 4.16 6.07
N LEU A 170 6.58 5.23 5.37
CA LEU A 170 7.52 6.19 4.80
C LEU A 170 8.25 7.00 5.88
N ILE A 171 7.59 7.32 6.99
CA ILE A 171 8.24 7.97 8.15
C ILE A 171 9.34 7.06 8.73
N ARG A 172 9.07 5.75 8.87
CA ARG A 172 10.07 4.78 9.33
C ARG A 172 11.26 4.70 8.35
N GLU A 173 10.99 4.71 7.05
CA GLU A 173 12.03 4.77 6.03
C GLU A 173 12.87 6.04 6.15
N PHE A 174 12.23 7.19 6.34
CA PHE A 174 12.89 8.49 6.52
C PHE A 174 13.87 8.48 7.70
N VAL A 175 13.43 7.98 8.86
CA VAL A 175 14.27 7.87 10.07
C VAL A 175 15.48 6.95 9.82
N ARG A 176 15.28 5.83 9.12
CA ARG A 176 16.37 4.91 8.77
C ARG A 176 17.37 5.54 7.80
N THR A 177 16.89 6.29 6.80
CA THR A 177 17.75 6.98 5.83
C THR A 177 18.55 8.09 6.50
N ILE A 178 17.96 8.85 7.43
CA ILE A 178 18.70 9.81 8.27
C ILE A 178 19.78 9.10 9.10
N ALA A 179 19.46 8.00 9.77
CA ALA A 179 20.45 7.26 10.57
C ALA A 179 21.64 6.76 9.74
N ARG A 180 21.39 6.35 8.49
CA ARG A 180 22.44 5.99 7.52
C ARG A 180 23.25 7.21 7.06
N ALA A 181 22.59 8.34 6.86
CA ALA A 181 23.24 9.61 6.53
C ALA A 181 24.25 9.99 7.61
N VAL A 182 23.81 10.02 8.87
CA VAL A 182 24.66 10.40 10.01
C VAL A 182 25.89 9.49 10.14
N LYS A 183 25.73 8.17 10.01
CA LYS A 183 26.84 7.21 10.04
C LYS A 183 27.83 7.35 8.87
N THR A 184 27.37 7.81 7.71
CA THR A 184 28.24 7.96 6.53
C THR A 184 29.10 9.24 6.60
N TRP A 185 28.68 10.21 7.41
CA TRP A 185 29.33 11.52 7.55
C TRP A 185 30.18 11.63 8.83
N THR A 186 30.05 10.69 9.76
CA THR A 186 30.97 10.55 10.90
C THR A 186 32.14 9.64 10.47
N PRO A 187 33.40 10.15 10.44
CA PRO A 187 34.57 9.37 10.06
C PRO A 187 34.95 8.30 11.09
#